data_AF-A0A2C6MI55-F1
#
_entry.id   AF-A0A2C6MI55-F1
#
_cell.length_a   1.000
_cell.length_b   1.000
_cell.length_c   1.000
_cell.angle_alpha   90.00
_cell.angle_beta   90.00
_cell.angle_gamma   90.00
#
_symmetry.space_group_name_H-M   'P 1'
#
loop_
_entity.id
_entity.type
_entity.pdbx_description
1 polymer ?
#
loop_
_entity_poly.entity_id
_entity_poly.type
_entity_poly.pdbx_seq_one_letter_code
_entity_poly.pdbx_strand_id
1 'polypeptide(L)' 'MVIIIDNYDSFIYNLYQHIRELGEEVLVFRNDAVTCRELAAMQPPTL' A
#
# COMPACT_ATOMS: atom_id res chain seq x y z
N MET A 1 3.84 -8.83 -1.09
CA MET A 1 3.07 -7.82 -0.31
C MET A 1 3.52 -6.44 -0.73
N VAL A 2 2.56 -5.60 -1.12
CA VAL A 2 2.76 -4.21 -1.56
C VAL A 2 1.97 -3.28 -0.64
N ILE A 3 2.59 -2.16 -0.27
CA ILE A 3 1.95 -1.10 0.51
C ILE A 3 1.76 0.12 -0.39
N ILE A 4 0.53 0.62 -0.49
CA ILE A 4 0.18 1.84 -1.21
C ILE A 4 -0.13 2.93 -0.19
N ILE A 5 0.52 4.10 -0.35
CA ILE A 5 0.20 5.29 0.42
C ILE A 5 -0.75 6.18 -0.39
N ASP A 6 -1.98 6.31 0.11
CA ASP A 6 -3.04 7.12 -0.47
C ASP A 6 -2.93 8.57 0.02
N ASN A 7 -2.63 9.47 -0.90
CA ASN A 7 -2.60 10.93 -0.66
C ASN A 7 -3.93 11.62 -1.01
N TYR A 8 -5.06 10.96 -0.75
CA TYR A 8 -6.39 11.45 -1.17
C TYR A 8 -6.56 11.49 -2.68
N ASP A 9 -6.02 10.48 -3.35
CA ASP A 9 -6.10 10.33 -4.79
C ASP A 9 -7.34 9.51 -5.20
N SER A 10 -8.11 10.03 -6.16
CA SER A 10 -9.30 9.37 -6.68
C SER A 10 -9.03 8.06 -7.44
N PHE A 11 -7.78 7.81 -7.82
CA PHE A 11 -7.36 6.66 -8.62
C PHE A 11 -6.68 5.55 -7.80
N ILE A 12 -6.62 5.64 -6.47
CA ILE A 12 -5.98 4.61 -5.64
C ILE A 12 -6.55 3.22 -5.87
N TYR A 13 -7.86 3.10 -6.07
CA TYR A 13 -8.48 1.80 -6.31
C TYR A 13 -8.12 1.22 -7.68
N ASN A 14 -7.80 2.04 -8.68
CA ASN A 14 -7.29 1.54 -9.96
C ASN A 14 -5.93 0.84 -9.76
N LEU A 15 -5.00 1.47 -9.04
CA LEU A 15 -3.69 0.89 -8.74
C LEU A 15 -3.83 -0.37 -7.88
N TYR A 16 -4.67 -0.33 -6.85
CA TYR A 16 -4.97 -1.48 -6.01
C TYR A 16 -5.43 -2.67 -6.86
N GLN A 17 -6.41 -2.48 -7.77
CA GLN A 17 -6.91 -3.58 -8.58
C GLN A 17 -5.84 -4.15 -9.51
N HIS A 18 -5.07 -3.31 -10.20
CA HIS A 18 -4.00 -3.77 -11.07
C HIS A 18 -2.94 -4.60 -10.33
N ILE A 19 -2.58 -4.22 -9.10
CA ILE A 19 -1.60 -4.99 -8.31
C ILE A 19 -2.22 -6.29 -7.78
N ARG A 20 -3.50 -6.28 -7.41
CA ARG A 20 -4.24 -7.49 -7.00
C ARG A 20 -4.38 -8.49 -8.14
N GLU A 21 -4.58 -8.02 -9.37
CA GLU A 21 -4.61 -8.87 -10.58
C GLU A 21 -3.28 -9.59 -10.83
N LEU A 22 -2.16 -9.05 -10.35
CA LEU A 22 -0.84 -9.70 -10.38
C LEU A 22 -0.65 -10.75 -9.27
N GLY A 23 -1.65 -10.97 -8.42
CA GLY A 23 -1.60 -11.97 -7.34
C GLY A 23 -0.94 -11.49 -6.04
N GLU A 24 -0.58 -10.21 -5.95
CA GLU A 24 0.05 -9.65 -4.76
C GLU A 24 -0.97 -9.35 -3.64
N GLU A 25 -0.51 -9.46 -2.39
CA GLU A 25 -1.20 -8.89 -1.24
C GLU A 25 -0.99 -7.37 -1.23
N VAL A 26 -2.05 -6.59 -1.08
CA VAL A 26 -1.99 -5.12 -1.12
C VAL A 26 -2.63 -4.53 0.13
N LEU A 27 -1.90 -3.66 0.81
CA LEU A 27 -2.39 -2.84 1.91
C LEU A 27 -2.40 -1.37 1.49
N VAL A 28 -3.46 -0.64 1.81
CA VAL A 28 -3.61 0.78 1.48
C VAL A 28 -3.78 1.57 2.77
N PHE A 29 -2.94 2.59 2.96
CA PHE A 29 -3.03 3.50 4.10
C PHE A 29 -3.11 4.94 3.61
N ARG A 30 -3.90 5.79 4.30
CA ARG A 30 -3.80 7.25 4.10
C ARG A 30 -2.43 7.73 4.58
N ASN A 31 -1.90 8.76 3.93
CA ASN A 31 -0.58 9.31 4.24
C ASN A 31 -0.42 9.81 5.69
N ASP A 32 -1.52 10.11 6.37
CA ASP A 32 -1.61 10.61 7.73
C ASP A 32 -2.13 9.58 8.73
N ALA A 33 -2.49 8.37 8.27
CA ALA A 33 -3.03 7.30 9.10
C ALA A 33 -1.98 6.26 9.54
N VAL A 34 -0.74 6.37 9.07
CA VAL A 34 0.34 5.42 9.40
C VAL A 34 1.70 6.11 9.48
N THR A 35 2.57 5.61 10.34
CA THR A 35 3.95 6.08 10.49
C THR A 35 4.94 5.14 9.79
N CYS A 36 6.10 5.67 9.38
CA CYS A 36 7.17 4.84 8.80
C CYS A 36 7.63 3.72 9.73
N ARG A 37 7.55 3.92 11.06
CA ARG A 37 7.91 2.90 12.05
C ARG A 37 6.93 1.72 12.02
N GLU A 38 5.63 2.00 11.93
CA GLU A 38 4.59 0.97 11.81
C GLU A 38 4.74 0.20 10.50
N LEU A 39 5.01 0.90 9.39
CA LEU A 39 5.27 0.26 8.09
C LEU A 39 6.50 -0.66 8.12
N ALA A 40 7.60 -0.22 8.76
CA ALA A 40 8.80 -1.03 8.90
C ALA A 40 8.55 -2.29 9.74
N ALA A 41 7.68 -2.21 10.76
CA ALA A 41 7.31 -3.36 11.59
C ALA A 41 6.48 -4.41 10.82
N MET A 42 5.82 -4.03 9.72
CA MET A 42 5.10 -4.96 8.85
C MET A 42 6.04 -5.84 8.00
N GLN A 43 7.35 -5.54 7.98
CA GLN A 43 8.36 -6.28 7.20
C GLN A 43 7.95 -6.51 5.74
N PRO A 44 7.61 -5.45 4.98
CA PRO A 44 7.41 -5.60 3.54
C PRO A 44 8.68 -6.17 2.90
N PRO A 45 8.55 -7.03 1.87
CA PRO A 45 9.70 -7.60 1.19
C PRO A 45 10.61 -6.47 0.68
N THR A 46 11.89 -6.58 0.97
CA THR A 46 12.91 -5.71 0.38
C THR A 46 13.02 -6.03 -1.10
N LEU A 47 12.95 -4.98 -1.94
CA LEU A 47 13.22 -5.05 -3.38
C LEU A 47 14.68 -5.42 -3.66
#